data_AF-A0A1I8B8B3-F1
#
_entry.id   AF-A0A1I8B8B3-F1
#
_cell.length_a   1.000
_cell.length_b   1.000
_cell.length_c   1.000
_cell.angle_alpha   90.00
_cell.angle_beta   90.00
_cell.angle_gamma   90.00
#
_symmetry.space_group_name_H-M   'P 1'
#
loop_
_entity.id
_entity.type
_entity.pdbx_description
1 polymer ?
#
loop_
_entity_poly.entity_id
_entity_poly.type
_entity_poly.pdbx_seq_one_letter_code
_entity_poly.pdbx_strand_id
1 'polypeptide(L)'
;MANKSLDYYEKELDLSKLRLFYLEDLDVLISEVLHDEQRNVVRLAQKVQFPLMNRVWELWALTGYSNETFVASKKQKLRDQLNNLLGKDGILLLPIWPTPPPFHHIEPFTPWNVLYTLLFNILGCPAIAVPVGKSPITNLPLGVQFIGSSFNEEILIAMARFMEKSFGGWVKPGYISPTFVKNTMPVHDEI
;
A
#
# COMPACT_ATOMS: atom_id res chain seq x y z
N MET A 1 -17.92 1.39 13.64
CA MET A 1 -16.94 2.46 13.34
C MET A 1 -17.38 3.86 13.80
N ALA A 2 -18.68 4.18 13.94
CA ALA A 2 -19.12 5.52 14.30
C ALA A 2 -19.44 5.68 15.79
N ASN A 3 -18.44 6.05 16.62
CA ASN A 3 -18.66 6.69 17.95
C ASN A 3 -17.36 7.20 18.63
N LYS A 4 -16.25 7.32 17.89
CA LYS A 4 -14.97 7.79 18.44
C LYS A 4 -14.76 9.26 18.06
N SER A 5 -14.28 10.08 19.00
CA SER A 5 -13.95 11.49 18.74
C SER A 5 -12.75 11.63 17.81
N LEU A 6 -12.60 12.78 17.16
CA LEU A 6 -11.44 13.05 16.29
C LEU A 6 -10.12 12.91 17.07
N ASP A 7 -10.10 13.39 18.32
CA ASP A 7 -9.00 13.28 19.29
C ASP A 7 -8.49 11.85 19.47
N TYR A 8 -9.37 10.86 19.33
CA TYR A 8 -8.99 9.46 19.44
C TYR A 8 -7.99 9.04 18.36
N TYR A 9 -8.14 9.57 17.14
CA TYR A 9 -7.27 9.30 16.00
C TYR A 9 -6.06 10.22 15.95
N GLU A 10 -5.92 11.16 16.90
CA GLU A 10 -4.77 12.06 17.06
C GLU A 10 -3.60 11.45 17.81
N LYS A 11 -3.74 10.23 18.31
CA LYS A 11 -2.66 9.52 18.98
C LYS A 11 -1.49 9.29 18.03
N GLU A 12 -0.29 9.61 18.52
CA GLU A 12 0.94 9.33 17.79
C GLU A 12 1.15 7.83 17.60
N LEU A 13 1.63 7.48 16.42
CA LEU A 13 1.95 6.12 16.04
C LEU A 13 3.31 5.74 16.62
N ASP A 14 3.35 4.73 17.47
CA ASP A 14 4.60 4.18 18.00
C ASP A 14 5.21 3.20 17.00
N LEU A 15 6.13 3.70 16.18
CA LEU A 15 6.82 2.91 15.14
C LEU A 15 7.60 1.71 15.72
N SER A 16 8.04 1.77 16.98
CA SER A 16 8.85 0.70 17.59
C SER A 16 8.07 -0.58 17.83
N LYS A 17 6.74 -0.48 17.89
CA LYS A 17 5.83 -1.61 18.10
C LYS A 17 5.29 -2.18 16.79
N LEU A 18 5.50 -1.48 15.68
CA LEU A 18 4.98 -1.89 14.39
C LEU A 18 5.84 -2.98 13.75
N ARG A 19 5.15 -3.94 13.16
CA ARG A 19 5.76 -4.94 12.28
C ARG A 19 5.34 -4.63 10.85
N LEU A 20 6.27 -4.05 10.10
CA LEU A 20 6.03 -3.75 8.69
C LEU A 20 6.37 -4.99 7.87
N PHE A 21 5.51 -5.32 6.92
CA PHE A 21 5.67 -6.45 6.02
C PHE A 21 5.61 -5.96 4.58
N TYR A 22 6.35 -6.59 3.67
CA TYR A 22 6.20 -6.31 2.23
C TYR A 22 6.30 -7.60 1.42
N LEU A 23 5.74 -7.59 0.20
CA LEU A 23 5.77 -8.75 -0.71
C LEU A 23 7.01 -8.76 -1.59
N GLU A 24 7.40 -9.96 -2.06
CA GLU A 24 8.50 -10.14 -3.03
C GLU A 24 8.40 -9.23 -4.26
N ASP A 25 7.18 -9.00 -4.76
CA ASP A 25 6.93 -8.18 -5.94
C ASP A 25 7.20 -6.67 -5.72
N LEU A 26 7.45 -6.23 -4.48
CA LEU A 26 7.78 -4.83 -4.16
C LEU A 26 9.22 -4.44 -4.52
N ASP A 27 10.13 -5.41 -4.71
CA ASP A 27 11.55 -5.15 -4.93
C ASP A 27 11.78 -4.24 -6.15
N VAL A 28 10.92 -4.32 -7.17
CA VAL A 28 10.97 -3.48 -8.38
C VAL A 28 10.64 -2.02 -8.08
N LEU A 29 9.52 -1.75 -7.40
CA LEU A 29 9.07 -0.39 -7.06
C LEU A 29 9.94 0.31 -6.00
N ILE A 30 10.44 -0.44 -5.02
CA ILE A 30 11.39 0.07 -4.01
C ILE A 30 12.68 0.52 -4.68
N SER A 31 13.16 -0.22 -5.69
CA SER A 31 14.45 0.02 -6.33
C SER A 31 14.50 1.31 -7.17
N GLU A 32 13.38 1.68 -7.80
CA GLU A 32 13.32 2.81 -8.74
C GLU A 32 12.94 4.15 -8.09
N VAL A 33 12.27 4.13 -6.93
CA VAL A 33 11.59 5.32 -6.39
C VAL A 33 12.24 5.90 -5.14
N LEU A 34 12.98 5.11 -4.37
CA LEU A 34 13.37 5.51 -3.01
C LEU A 34 14.81 6.01 -2.92
N HIS A 35 14.95 7.23 -2.39
CA HIS A 35 16.23 7.78 -1.94
C HIS A 35 16.83 6.92 -0.80
N ASP A 36 18.14 6.97 -0.61
CA ASP A 36 18.86 6.06 0.30
C ASP A 36 18.33 6.03 1.75
N GLU A 37 17.82 7.16 2.26
CA GLU A 37 17.20 7.24 3.59
C GLU A 37 15.88 6.46 3.69
N GLN A 38 15.08 6.45 2.62
CA GLN A 38 13.82 5.72 2.56
C GLN A 38 14.05 4.21 2.40
N ARG A 39 15.17 3.80 1.78
CA ARG A 39 15.60 2.39 1.72
C ARG A 39 15.84 1.80 3.11
N ASN A 40 16.35 2.58 4.06
CA ASN A 40 16.57 2.12 5.43
C ASN A 40 15.27 1.85 6.18
N VAL A 41 14.19 2.58 5.90
CA VAL A 41 12.85 2.32 6.48
C VAL A 41 12.25 1.04 5.88
N VAL A 42 12.43 0.81 4.59
CA VAL A 42 12.02 -0.44 3.94
C VAL A 42 12.80 -1.65 4.46
N ARG A 43 14.08 -1.49 4.82
CA ARG A 43 14.87 -2.55 5.49
C ARG A 43 14.35 -2.93 6.87
N LEU A 44 13.60 -2.06 7.55
CA LEU A 44 12.90 -2.40 8.79
C LEU A 44 11.66 -3.26 8.54
N ALA A 45 11.13 -3.26 7.31
CA ALA A 45 10.04 -4.14 6.93
C ALA A 45 10.54 -5.55 6.67
N GLN A 46 9.88 -6.52 7.28
CA GLN A 46 10.16 -7.93 7.07
C GLN A 46 9.58 -8.38 5.74
N LYS A 47 10.42 -8.93 4.87
CA LYS A 47 9.98 -9.58 3.65
C LYS A 47 9.14 -10.80 4.01
N VAL A 48 7.91 -10.87 3.49
CA VAL A 48 7.03 -12.02 3.70
C VAL A 48 6.89 -12.79 2.41
N GLN A 49 7.11 -14.10 2.47
CA GLN A 49 6.68 -15.02 1.43
C GLN A 49 5.16 -15.18 1.46
N PHE A 50 4.48 -14.24 0.83
CA PHE A 50 3.05 -14.32 0.55
C PHE A 50 2.85 -14.10 -0.95
N PRO A 51 3.04 -15.15 -1.78
CA PRO A 51 2.98 -15.03 -3.23
C PRO A 51 1.58 -14.62 -3.66
N LEU A 52 1.40 -13.31 -3.93
CA LEU A 52 0.10 -12.70 -4.20
C LEU A 52 -0.64 -13.43 -5.30
N MET A 53 0.08 -13.70 -6.38
CA MET A 53 -0.43 -14.40 -7.55
C MET A 53 -0.97 -15.79 -7.17
N ASN A 54 -0.22 -16.60 -6.42
CA ASN A 54 -0.66 -17.94 -6.00
C ASN A 54 -1.92 -17.88 -5.13
N ARG A 55 -2.03 -16.90 -4.24
CA ARG A 55 -3.22 -16.70 -3.38
C ARG A 55 -4.44 -16.28 -4.19
N VAL A 56 -4.22 -15.44 -5.20
CA VAL A 56 -5.27 -15.09 -6.15
C VAL A 56 -5.68 -16.31 -6.97
N TRP A 57 -4.74 -17.09 -7.51
CA TRP A 57 -5.05 -18.33 -8.25
C TRP A 57 -5.86 -19.31 -7.40
N GLU A 58 -5.52 -19.45 -6.12
CA GLU A 58 -6.24 -20.29 -5.18
C GLU A 58 -7.71 -19.87 -4.99
N LEU A 59 -8.03 -18.58 -5.18
CA LEU A 59 -9.37 -17.98 -5.11
C LEU A 59 -10.07 -17.94 -6.47
N TRP A 60 -9.34 -17.69 -7.56
CA TRP A 60 -9.89 -17.54 -8.90
C TRP A 60 -10.28 -18.90 -9.53
N ALA A 61 -9.54 -19.96 -9.20
CA ALA A 61 -9.95 -21.33 -9.52
C ALA A 61 -11.30 -21.72 -8.88
N LEU A 62 -11.82 -20.91 -7.94
CA LEU A 62 -13.08 -21.16 -7.24
C LEU A 62 -14.29 -20.50 -7.90
N THR A 63 -14.10 -19.38 -8.61
CA THR A 63 -15.23 -18.54 -9.07
C THR A 63 -15.95 -19.09 -10.30
N GLY A 64 -15.35 -20.04 -11.03
CA GLY A 64 -15.96 -20.62 -12.24
C GLY A 64 -16.77 -21.91 -12.02
N TYR A 65 -16.45 -22.72 -11.01
CA TYR A 65 -16.94 -24.12 -10.94
C TYR A 65 -17.12 -24.70 -9.52
N SER A 66 -17.02 -23.90 -8.46
CA SER A 66 -17.00 -24.44 -7.08
C SER A 66 -18.21 -24.04 -6.22
N ASN A 67 -18.57 -24.92 -5.28
CA ASN A 67 -19.66 -24.75 -4.32
C ASN A 67 -19.40 -23.52 -3.43
N GLU A 68 -20.43 -22.69 -3.18
CA GLU A 68 -20.35 -21.48 -2.35
C GLU A 68 -19.68 -21.73 -0.99
N THR A 69 -19.98 -22.86 -0.35
CA THR A 69 -19.38 -23.27 0.92
C THR A 69 -17.87 -23.51 0.83
N PHE A 70 -17.39 -24.05 -0.29
CA PHE A 70 -15.98 -24.24 -0.57
C PHE A 70 -15.28 -22.89 -0.77
N VAL A 71 -15.89 -21.97 -1.52
CA VAL A 71 -15.37 -20.60 -1.70
C VAL A 71 -15.26 -19.88 -0.36
N ALA A 72 -16.31 -19.95 0.45
CA ALA A 72 -16.35 -19.31 1.76
C ALA A 72 -15.26 -19.86 2.70
N SER A 73 -15.08 -21.19 2.77
CA SER A 73 -14.04 -21.80 3.61
C SER A 73 -12.62 -21.44 3.17
N LYS A 74 -12.33 -21.41 1.87
CA LYS A 74 -11.03 -20.97 1.32
C LYS A 74 -10.76 -19.49 1.63
N LYS A 75 -11.75 -18.62 1.38
CA LYS A 75 -11.67 -17.19 1.71
C LYS A 75 -11.38 -17.01 3.20
N GLN A 76 -12.10 -17.72 4.06
CA GLN A 76 -11.92 -17.65 5.50
C GLN A 76 -10.51 -18.07 5.90
N LYS A 77 -10.02 -19.21 5.39
CA LYS A 77 -8.66 -19.69 5.65
C LYS A 77 -7.59 -18.67 5.27
N LEU A 78 -7.71 -18.05 4.09
CA LEU A 78 -6.77 -17.04 3.63
C LEU A 78 -6.83 -15.76 4.48
N ARG A 79 -8.05 -15.35 4.86
CA ARG A 79 -8.25 -14.22 5.77
C ARG A 79 -7.60 -14.48 7.13
N ASP A 80 -7.75 -15.68 7.67
CA ASP A 80 -7.17 -16.07 8.95
C ASP A 80 -5.64 -16.11 8.88
N GLN A 81 -5.08 -16.63 7.78
CA GLN A 81 -3.63 -16.59 7.56
C GLN A 81 -3.08 -15.15 7.53
N LEU A 82 -3.77 -14.24 6.82
CA LEU A 82 -3.36 -12.84 6.76
C LEU A 82 -3.52 -12.14 8.12
N ASN A 83 -4.63 -12.37 8.81
CA ASN A 83 -4.86 -11.84 10.15
C ASN A 83 -3.82 -12.35 11.17
N ASN A 84 -3.43 -13.63 11.09
CA ASN A 84 -2.42 -14.22 11.98
C ASN A 84 -1.01 -13.68 11.69
N LEU A 85 -0.69 -13.46 10.41
CA LEU A 85 0.57 -12.85 10.00
C LEU A 85 0.69 -11.42 10.55
N LEU A 86 -0.33 -10.60 10.28
CA LEU A 86 -0.35 -9.19 10.68
C LEU A 86 -0.50 -9.03 12.19
N GLY A 87 -1.36 -9.81 12.83
CA GLY A 87 -1.70 -9.61 14.24
C GLY A 87 -2.26 -8.20 14.49
N LYS A 88 -2.06 -7.67 15.70
CA LYS A 88 -2.57 -6.34 16.08
C LYS A 88 -1.67 -5.19 15.62
N ASP A 89 -0.37 -5.41 15.51
CA ASP A 89 0.60 -4.33 15.24
C ASP A 89 1.29 -4.49 13.89
N GLY A 90 0.78 -5.39 13.04
CA GLY A 90 1.33 -5.65 11.71
C GLY A 90 0.62 -4.90 10.61
N ILE A 91 1.40 -4.37 9.67
CA ILE A 91 0.92 -3.69 8.49
C ILE A 91 1.64 -4.27 7.28
N LEU A 92 0.89 -4.69 6.26
CA LEU A 92 1.44 -5.09 4.96
C LEU A 92 1.47 -3.89 4.02
N LEU A 93 2.63 -3.67 3.39
CA LEU A 93 2.90 -2.61 2.44
C LEU A 93 2.89 -3.19 1.03
N LEU A 94 2.16 -2.53 0.14
CA LEU A 94 2.01 -2.88 -1.26
C LEU A 94 1.96 -1.62 -2.13
N PRO A 95 2.43 -1.65 -3.39
CA PRO A 95 2.03 -0.60 -4.32
C PRO A 95 0.52 -0.68 -4.55
N ILE A 96 -0.10 0.47 -4.77
CA ILE A 96 -1.50 0.51 -5.22
C ILE A 96 -1.59 -0.04 -6.64
N TRP A 97 -0.59 0.29 -7.47
CA TRP A 97 -0.48 -0.13 -8.85
C TRP A 97 0.99 -0.40 -9.18
N PRO A 98 1.32 -1.49 -9.90
CA PRO A 98 2.72 -1.87 -10.15
C PRO A 98 3.43 -0.98 -11.18
N THR A 99 2.68 -0.19 -11.95
CA THR A 99 3.22 0.71 -12.97
C THR A 99 2.85 2.17 -12.67
N PRO A 100 3.58 3.14 -13.25
CA PRO A 100 3.06 4.50 -13.34
C PRO A 100 1.68 4.52 -14.02
N PRO A 101 0.88 5.59 -13.80
CA PRO A 101 -0.41 5.75 -14.47
C PRO A 101 -0.30 5.45 -15.97
N PRO A 102 -0.99 4.41 -16.47
CA PRO A 102 -0.91 4.04 -17.88
C PRO A 102 -1.62 5.10 -18.74
N PHE A 103 -1.27 5.15 -20.02
CA PHE A 103 -2.09 5.88 -20.98
C PHE A 103 -3.47 5.24 -21.09
N HIS A 104 -4.48 6.05 -21.39
CA HIS A 104 -5.84 5.57 -21.63
C HIS A 104 -5.86 4.44 -22.66
N HIS A 105 -6.73 3.45 -22.44
CA HIS A 105 -6.97 2.29 -23.31
C HIS A 105 -5.92 1.17 -23.23
N ILE A 106 -4.93 1.28 -22.32
CA ILE A 106 -3.93 0.23 -22.08
C ILE A 106 -4.43 -0.81 -21.06
N GLU A 107 -5.48 -0.49 -20.30
CA GLU A 107 -5.99 -1.33 -19.21
C GLU A 107 -6.33 -2.78 -19.64
N PRO A 108 -6.92 -3.05 -20.83
CA PRO A 108 -7.15 -4.42 -21.30
C PRO A 108 -5.88 -5.27 -21.43
N PHE A 109 -4.71 -4.65 -21.57
CA PHE A 109 -3.43 -5.32 -21.70
C PHE A 109 -2.72 -5.55 -20.36
N THR A 110 -3.26 -5.02 -19.26
CA THR A 110 -2.71 -5.19 -17.90
C THR A 110 -3.76 -5.70 -16.88
N PRO A 111 -4.57 -6.73 -17.23
CA PRO A 111 -5.70 -7.16 -16.40
C PRO A 111 -5.25 -7.67 -15.02
N TRP A 112 -4.02 -8.15 -14.91
CA TRP A 112 -3.47 -8.70 -13.67
C TRP A 112 -3.08 -7.63 -12.64
N ASN A 113 -2.96 -6.36 -13.03
CA ASN A 113 -2.63 -5.28 -12.09
C ASN A 113 -3.76 -5.02 -11.08
N VAL A 114 -5.00 -5.37 -11.42
CA VAL A 114 -6.15 -5.26 -10.51
C VAL A 114 -5.98 -6.15 -9.27
N LEU A 115 -5.13 -7.18 -9.33
CA LEU A 115 -4.95 -8.16 -8.26
C LEU A 115 -4.36 -7.55 -6.99
N TYR A 116 -3.60 -6.47 -7.11
CA TYR A 116 -3.01 -5.73 -5.98
C TYR A 116 -4.07 -5.12 -5.05
N THR A 117 -5.26 -4.82 -5.56
CA THR A 117 -6.38 -4.28 -4.77
C THR A 117 -7.51 -5.31 -4.59
N LEU A 118 -7.77 -6.13 -5.61
CA LEU A 118 -8.86 -7.10 -5.62
C LEU A 118 -8.78 -8.12 -4.49
N LEU A 119 -7.58 -8.63 -4.18
CA LEU A 119 -7.43 -9.65 -3.15
C LEU A 119 -7.98 -9.18 -1.80
N PHE A 120 -7.68 -7.95 -1.40
CA PHE A 120 -8.10 -7.40 -0.11
C PHE A 120 -9.59 -7.09 -0.07
N ASN A 121 -10.18 -6.71 -1.20
CA ASN A 121 -11.63 -6.61 -1.36
C ASN A 121 -12.32 -7.96 -1.14
N ILE A 122 -11.76 -9.04 -1.71
CA ILE A 122 -12.30 -10.40 -1.53
C ILE A 122 -12.18 -10.84 -0.07
N LEU A 123 -11.02 -10.65 0.56
CA LEU A 123 -10.78 -11.06 1.95
C LEU A 123 -11.55 -10.19 2.96
N GLY A 124 -11.95 -8.97 2.60
CA GLY A 124 -12.57 -8.01 3.49
C GLY A 124 -11.59 -7.46 4.53
N CYS A 125 -10.33 -7.31 4.13
CA CYS A 125 -9.28 -6.72 4.96
C CYS A 125 -9.26 -5.20 4.76
N PRO A 126 -9.05 -4.42 5.83
CA PRO A 126 -8.94 -2.99 5.69
C PRO A 126 -7.65 -2.62 4.96
N ALA A 127 -7.78 -1.68 4.03
CA ALA A 127 -6.68 -1.15 3.24
C ALA A 127 -6.82 0.37 3.12
N ILE A 128 -5.69 1.09 3.19
CA ILE A 128 -5.63 2.53 2.96
C ILE A 128 -4.52 2.85 1.96
N ALA A 129 -4.80 3.76 1.04
CA ALA A 129 -3.87 4.24 0.03
C ALA A 129 -3.37 5.63 0.43
N VAL A 130 -2.04 5.83 0.40
CA VAL A 130 -1.41 7.09 0.80
C VAL A 130 -0.47 7.57 -0.29
N PRO A 131 -0.57 8.85 -0.73
CA PRO A 131 0.39 9.43 -1.66
C PRO A 131 1.75 9.62 -0.98
N VAL A 132 2.81 9.16 -1.63
CA VAL A 132 4.20 9.25 -1.12
C VAL A 132 5.08 10.20 -1.93
N GLY A 133 4.48 10.93 -2.88
CA GLY A 133 5.17 11.94 -3.68
C GLY A 133 4.95 11.74 -5.18
N LYS A 134 5.91 12.18 -5.97
CA LYS A 134 5.93 12.02 -7.43
C LYS A 134 7.19 11.28 -7.85
N SER A 135 7.10 10.52 -8.94
CA SER A 135 8.28 9.91 -9.55
C SER A 135 9.20 11.01 -10.07
N PRO A 136 10.52 10.96 -9.77
CA PRO A 136 11.47 11.93 -10.31
C PRO A 136 11.62 11.80 -11.83
N ILE A 137 11.32 10.64 -12.40
CA ILE A 137 11.46 10.36 -13.83
C ILE A 137 10.21 10.78 -14.60
N THR A 138 9.02 10.38 -14.14
CA THR A 138 7.76 10.61 -14.88
C THR A 138 6.99 11.82 -14.38
N ASN A 139 7.34 12.38 -13.22
CA ASN A 139 6.61 13.44 -12.52
C ASN A 139 5.14 13.07 -12.20
N LEU A 140 4.80 11.78 -12.24
CA LEU A 140 3.48 11.25 -11.93
C LEU A 140 3.35 10.89 -10.44
N PRO A 141 2.13 10.97 -9.86
CA PRO A 141 1.91 10.66 -8.46
C PRO A 141 2.22 9.19 -8.15
N LEU A 142 2.87 8.97 -7.03
CA LEU A 142 3.17 7.66 -6.47
C LEU A 142 2.38 7.44 -5.20
N GLY A 143 1.89 6.22 -5.01
CA GLY A 143 1.12 5.86 -3.83
C GLY A 143 1.41 4.45 -3.36
N VAL A 144 1.36 4.30 -2.04
CA VAL A 144 1.55 3.04 -1.34
C VAL A 144 0.25 2.67 -0.64
N GLN A 145 -0.11 1.40 -0.71
CA GLN A 145 -1.23 0.81 0.01
C GLN A 145 -0.72 0.13 1.28
N PHE A 146 -1.40 0.38 2.38
CA PHE A 146 -1.19 -0.27 3.66
C PHE A 146 -2.40 -1.15 3.98
N ILE A 147 -2.16 -2.41 4.32
CA ILE A 147 -3.20 -3.40 4.62
C ILE A 147 -3.03 -3.81 6.08
N GLY A 148 -4.14 -3.75 6.82
CA GLY A 148 -4.22 -4.13 8.22
C GLY A 148 -4.94 -5.45 8.42
N SER A 149 -4.83 -5.99 9.63
CA SER A 149 -5.69 -7.07 10.09
C SER A 149 -7.14 -6.60 10.22
N SER A 150 -8.07 -7.55 10.24
CA SER A 150 -9.50 -7.25 10.37
C SER A 150 -9.78 -6.41 11.62
N PHE A 151 -10.60 -5.36 11.47
CA PHE A 151 -11.01 -4.44 12.54
C PHE A 151 -9.87 -3.59 13.14
N ASN A 152 -8.78 -3.42 12.39
CA ASN A 152 -7.61 -2.67 12.83
C ASN A 152 -7.36 -1.43 11.97
N GLU A 153 -8.41 -0.67 11.67
CA GLU A 153 -8.32 0.51 10.79
C GLU A 153 -7.65 1.71 11.48
N GLU A 154 -7.63 1.72 12.80
CA GLU A 154 -7.00 2.76 13.60
C GLU A 154 -5.50 2.87 13.33
N ILE A 155 -4.81 1.73 13.25
CA ILE A 155 -3.38 1.69 12.96
C ILE A 155 -3.08 2.19 11.54
N LEU A 156 -3.99 1.90 10.60
CA LEU A 156 -3.87 2.32 9.20
C LEU A 156 -4.08 3.82 9.06
N ILE A 157 -5.06 4.39 9.75
CA ILE A 157 -5.30 5.85 9.78
C ILE A 157 -4.10 6.56 10.41
N ALA A 158 -3.59 6.05 11.53
CA ALA A 158 -2.41 6.62 12.19
C ALA A 158 -1.16 6.53 11.29
N MET A 159 -0.97 5.41 10.59
CA MET A 159 0.10 5.26 9.59
C MET A 159 -0.06 6.24 8.43
N ALA A 160 -1.27 6.40 7.89
CA ALA A 160 -1.52 7.35 6.81
C ALA A 160 -1.16 8.78 7.22
N ARG A 161 -1.56 9.21 8.42
CA ARG A 161 -1.18 10.53 8.96
C ARG A 161 0.34 10.68 9.12
N PHE A 162 1.01 9.66 9.65
CA PHE A 162 2.46 9.66 9.80
C PHE A 162 3.15 9.83 8.45
N MET A 163 2.70 9.10 7.44
CA MET A 163 3.22 9.18 6.08
C MET A 163 2.92 10.53 5.43
N GLU A 164 1.71 11.08 5.55
CA GLU A 164 1.38 12.40 5.03
C GLU A 164 2.25 13.50 5.63
N LYS A 165 2.46 13.47 6.96
CA LYS A 165 3.36 14.41 7.64
C LYS A 165 4.82 14.28 7.16
N SER A 166 5.27 13.05 6.93
CA SER A 166 6.66 12.76 6.54
C SER A 166 6.95 13.07 5.07
N PHE A 167 6.00 12.82 4.17
CA PHE A 167 6.16 12.95 2.72
C PHE A 167 5.50 14.21 2.14
N GLY A 168 4.87 15.04 2.97
CA GLY A 168 4.19 16.26 2.56
C GLY A 168 2.77 16.06 2.03
N GLY A 169 2.27 14.81 2.05
CA GLY A 169 0.88 14.46 1.75
C GLY A 169 0.46 14.71 0.30
N TRP A 170 -0.85 14.85 0.10
CA TRP A 170 -1.41 15.12 -1.22
C TRP A 170 -1.10 16.54 -1.71
N VAL A 171 -0.73 16.66 -2.98
CA VAL A 171 -0.44 17.93 -3.65
C VAL A 171 -1.41 18.11 -4.81
N LYS A 172 -2.04 19.29 -4.87
CA LYS A 172 -2.94 19.63 -5.98
C LYS A 172 -2.21 19.54 -7.33
N PRO A 173 -2.81 18.91 -8.36
CA PRO A 173 -2.25 18.95 -9.72
C PRO A 173 -2.03 20.38 -10.18
N GLY A 174 -0.84 20.67 -10.74
CA GLY A 174 -0.43 22.02 -11.14
C GLY A 174 0.22 22.86 -10.04
N TYR A 175 0.32 22.37 -8.80
CA TYR A 175 1.10 23.00 -7.73
C TYR A 175 2.44 22.27 -7.53
N ILE A 176 3.50 23.05 -7.28
CA ILE A 176 4.81 22.54 -6.83
C ILE A 176 4.78 22.50 -5.30
N SER A 177 5.05 21.34 -4.71
CA SER A 177 5.06 21.21 -3.24
C SER A 177 6.28 21.93 -2.64
N PRO A 178 6.12 22.74 -1.58
CA PRO A 178 7.23 23.42 -0.91
C PRO A 178 8.26 22.44 -0.34
N THR A 179 7.85 21.23 0.03
CA THR A 179 8.72 20.21 0.63
C THR A 179 9.66 19.57 -0.40
N PHE A 180 9.26 19.52 -1.68
CA PHE A 180 10.07 18.97 -2.76
C PHE A 180 11.28 19.87 -3.11
N VAL A 181 11.17 21.18 -2.82
CA VAL A 181 12.22 22.18 -3.10
C VAL A 181 13.46 21.97 -2.22
N LYS A 182 13.35 21.29 -1.08
CA LYS A 182 14.51 21.08 -0.18
C LYS A 182 15.48 19.99 -0.66
N ASN A 183 15.06 19.05 -1.51
CA ASN A 183 15.85 17.85 -1.82
C ASN A 183 16.24 17.69 -3.31
N THR A 184 15.99 18.70 -4.15
CA THR A 184 16.46 18.70 -5.54
C THR A 184 17.26 19.97 -5.83
N MET A 185 18.43 19.76 -6.44
CA MET A 185 19.47 20.72 -6.88
C MET A 185 18.99 22.07 -7.44
N PRO A 186 19.87 23.10 -7.45
CA PRO A 186 19.48 24.48 -7.68
C PRO A 186 18.79 24.64 -9.03
N VAL A 187 17.70 25.41 -9.01
CA VAL A 187 17.09 25.96 -10.21
C VAL A 187 18.19 26.72 -10.94
N HIS A 188 18.70 26.14 -12.04
CA HIS A 188 19.30 26.96 -13.08
C HIS A 188 18.15 27.75 -13.68
N ASP A 189 18.07 29.02 -13.30
CA ASP A 189 17.45 30.05 -14.11
C ASP A 189 18.09 30.01 -15.52
N GLU A 190 17.30 30.42 -16.53
CA GLU A 190 17.55 30.51 -17.98
C GLU A 190 16.74 29.46 -18.77
N ILE A 191 15.82 29.79 -19.70
CA ILE A 191 15.46 31.00 -20.47
C ILE A 191 13.94 31.02 -20.69
#